data_AF-A0A382U7B3-F1
#
_entry.id   AF-A0A382U7B3-F1
#
_cell.length_a   1.000
_cell.length_b   1.000
_cell.length_c   1.000
_cell.angle_alpha   90.00
_cell.angle_beta   90.00
_cell.angle_gamma   90.00
#
_symmetry.space_group_name_H-M   'P 1'
#
loop_
_entity.id
_entity.type
_entity.pdbx_description
1 polymer ?
#
loop_
_entity_poly.entity_id
_entity_poly.type
_entity_poly.pdbx_seq_one_letter_code
_entity_poly.pdbx_strand_id
1 'polypeptide(L)'
;MELNNIIFSVFLIFFGYFFGKYLLLTFKKSKTNLLADNQFQKIQAFHENSTYRLGGIIIFSLLVLVFLYLYFFRNIFSFEYVSFCTLFFLLGLTDDLKINIAPKFRLLIMITFLVILVISNKIYINRTGLEFLNNLLEIDIFSLTFMCLCFLFIINGSNLIDGFNGLLGIHSLIIFIVLFAINL
;
A
#
# COMPACT_ATOMS: atom_id res chain seq x y z
N MET A 1 -12.45 -19.39 -14.75
CA MET A 1 -11.84 -18.05 -14.89
C MET A 1 -11.96 -17.65 -16.35
N GLU A 2 -12.55 -16.48 -16.65
CA GLU A 2 -12.69 -16.05 -18.04
C GLU A 2 -11.33 -15.81 -18.70
N LEU A 3 -11.20 -16.15 -19.98
CA LEU A 3 -9.94 -16.05 -20.75
C LEU A 3 -9.35 -14.63 -20.70
N ASN A 4 -10.19 -13.59 -20.73
CA ASN A 4 -9.76 -12.20 -20.64
C ASN A 4 -9.05 -11.88 -19.32
N ASN A 5 -9.46 -12.50 -18.20
CA ASN A 5 -8.78 -12.30 -16.91
C ASN A 5 -7.38 -12.93 -16.92
N ILE A 6 -7.25 -14.09 -17.56
CA ILE A 6 -5.95 -14.78 -17.68
C ILE A 6 -5.01 -13.94 -18.54
N ILE A 7 -5.47 -13.51 -19.72
CA ILE A 7 -4.68 -12.65 -20.63
C ILE A 7 -4.25 -11.37 -19.91
N PHE A 8 -5.16 -10.71 -19.19
CA PHE A 8 -4.84 -9.49 -18.46
C PHE A 8 -3.82 -9.72 -17.33
N SER A 9 -3.93 -10.83 -16.59
CA SER A 9 -2.96 -11.17 -15.54
C SER A 9 -1.55 -11.41 -16.11
N VAL A 10 -1.44 -12.09 -17.25
CA VAL A 10 -0.16 -12.30 -17.96
C VAL A 10 0.40 -10.96 -18.44
N PHE A 11 -0.45 -10.10 -19.01
CA PHE A 11 -0.06 -8.75 -19.42
C PHE A 11 0.50 -7.92 -18.25
N LEU A 12 -0.15 -7.95 -17.08
CA LEU A 12 0.32 -7.23 -15.89
C LEU A 12 1.71 -7.68 -15.45
N ILE A 13 2.00 -8.98 -15.47
CA ILE A 13 3.31 -9.52 -15.10
C ILE A 13 4.40 -9.00 -16.06
N PHE A 14 4.15 -9.10 -17.37
CA PHE A 14 5.08 -8.59 -18.38
C PHE A 14 5.27 -7.09 -18.26
N PHE A 15 4.18 -6.33 -18.15
CA PHE A 15 4.23 -4.89 -17.99
C PHE A 15 5.03 -4.51 -16.75
N GLY A 16 4.76 -5.12 -15.58
CA GLY A 16 5.49 -4.86 -14.34
C GLY A 16 6.99 -5.10 -14.46
N TYR A 17 7.39 -6.23 -15.07
CA TYR A 17 8.80 -6.55 -15.29
C TYR A 17 9.49 -5.54 -16.22
N PHE A 18 8.92 -5.28 -17.40
CA PHE A 18 9.53 -4.36 -18.37
C PHE A 18 9.52 -2.92 -17.89
N PHE A 19 8.42 -2.47 -17.30
CA PHE A 19 8.29 -1.12 -16.74
C PHE A 19 9.26 -0.90 -15.59
N GLY A 20 9.36 -1.85 -14.65
CA GLY A 20 10.31 -1.77 -13.54
C GLY A 20 11.76 -1.71 -14.02
N LYS A 21 12.14 -2.57 -14.99
CA LYS A 21 13.48 -2.55 -15.60
C LYS A 21 13.76 -1.23 -16.31
N TYR A 22 12.79 -0.73 -17.07
CA TYR A 22 12.90 0.54 -17.79
C TYR A 22 13.08 1.73 -16.86
N LEU A 23 12.27 1.83 -15.79
CA LEU A 23 12.40 2.87 -14.78
C LEU A 23 13.78 2.81 -14.11
N LEU A 24 14.21 1.64 -13.66
CA LEU A 24 15.51 1.47 -13.01
C LEU A 24 16.67 1.91 -13.91
N LEU A 25 16.65 1.53 -15.19
CA LEU A 25 17.66 1.94 -16.17
C LEU A 25 17.66 3.46 -16.38
N THR A 26 16.47 4.07 -16.45
CA THR A 26 16.31 5.51 -16.64
C THR A 26 16.90 6.29 -15.47
N PHE A 27 16.60 5.90 -14.23
CA PHE A 27 17.15 6.52 -13.02
C PHE A 27 18.67 6.30 -12.89
N LYS A 28 19.16 5.10 -13.18
CA LYS A 28 20.61 4.84 -13.21
C LYS A 28 21.34 5.70 -14.25
N LYS A 29 20.74 5.89 -15.43
CA LYS A 29 21.32 6.70 -16.51
C LYS A 29 21.32 8.20 -16.19
N SER A 30 20.24 8.69 -15.56
CA SER A 30 20.13 10.11 -15.19
C SER A 30 21.04 10.50 -14.03
N LYS A 31 21.59 9.53 -13.27
CA LYS A 31 22.42 9.76 -12.06
C LYS A 31 21.73 10.68 -11.05
N THR A 32 20.40 10.71 -11.05
CA THR A 32 19.64 11.56 -10.13
C THR A 32 19.70 10.97 -8.72
N ASN A 33 19.77 11.85 -7.71
CA ASN A 33 19.62 11.47 -6.31
C ASN A 33 18.15 11.38 -5.87
N LEU A 34 17.21 11.66 -6.78
CA LEU A 34 15.78 11.54 -6.54
C LEU A 34 15.44 10.06 -6.30
N LEU A 35 14.74 9.76 -5.20
CA LEU A 35 14.38 8.39 -4.78
C LEU A 35 15.58 7.45 -4.53
N ALA A 36 16.82 7.96 -4.57
CA ALA A 36 18.01 7.17 -4.27
C ALA A 36 18.19 7.05 -2.75
N ASP A 37 18.25 5.83 -2.23
CA ASP A 37 18.68 5.57 -0.86
C ASP A 37 20.19 5.47 -0.81
N ASN A 38 20.80 6.43 -0.12
CA ASN A 38 22.25 6.55 0.06
C ASN A 38 22.60 6.55 1.56
N GLN A 39 21.66 6.13 2.42
CA GLN A 39 21.82 6.19 3.88
C GLN A 39 22.26 4.84 4.44
N PHE A 40 23.56 4.57 4.37
CA PHE A 40 24.18 3.32 4.78
C PHE A 40 24.28 3.10 6.30
N GLN A 41 24.07 4.15 7.11
CA GLN A 41 24.25 4.11 8.56
C GLN A 41 22.96 3.91 9.36
N LYS A 42 21.83 3.66 8.69
CA LYS A 42 20.58 3.35 9.42
C LYS A 42 20.69 1.97 10.05
N ILE A 43 20.02 1.79 11.18
CA ILE A 43 19.89 0.48 11.85
C ILE A 43 19.32 -0.59 10.89
N GLN A 44 18.52 -0.17 9.93
CA GLN A 44 17.88 -1.01 8.91
C GLN A 44 18.58 -0.94 7.53
N ALA A 45 19.79 -0.37 7.43
CA ALA A 45 20.52 -0.30 6.16
C ALA A 45 21.33 -1.58 5.93
N PHE A 46 20.76 -2.53 5.17
CA PHE A 46 21.44 -3.76 4.76
C PHE A 46 21.99 -3.69 3.32
N HIS A 47 21.84 -2.56 2.63
CA HIS A 47 22.38 -2.36 1.30
C HIS A 47 23.78 -1.75 1.38
N GLU A 48 24.73 -2.34 0.66
CA GLU A 48 26.10 -1.82 0.56
C GLU A 48 26.25 -0.77 -0.56
N ASN A 49 25.31 -0.77 -1.50
CA ASN A 49 25.29 0.12 -2.66
C ASN A 49 24.03 0.99 -2.65
N SER A 50 24.10 2.18 -3.25
CA SER A 50 22.92 3.03 -3.43
C SER A 50 21.83 2.28 -4.22
N THR A 51 20.60 2.30 -3.68
CA THR A 51 19.44 1.64 -4.29
C THR A 51 18.29 2.61 -4.48
N TYR A 52 17.63 2.56 -5.64
CA TYR A 52 16.47 3.40 -5.92
C TYR A 52 15.17 2.81 -5.33
N ARG A 53 14.42 3.62 -4.59
CA ARG A 53 13.12 3.27 -4.00
C ARG A 53 11.98 3.42 -5.03
N LEU A 54 11.98 2.54 -6.03
CA LEU A 54 10.98 2.55 -7.13
C LEU A 54 9.86 1.52 -6.96
N GLY A 55 9.99 0.59 -6.01
CA GLY A 55 9.06 -0.54 -5.84
C GLY A 55 7.61 -0.10 -5.66
N GLY A 56 7.36 0.88 -4.77
CA GLY A 56 6.02 1.42 -4.55
C GLY A 56 5.40 2.03 -5.80
N ILE A 57 6.18 2.76 -6.60
CA ILE A 57 5.70 3.36 -7.88
C ILE A 57 5.29 2.26 -8.86
N ILE A 58 6.09 1.20 -8.96
CA ILE A 58 5.80 0.07 -9.85
C ILE A 58 4.51 -0.63 -9.40
N ILE A 59 4.38 -0.97 -8.11
CA ILE A 59 3.17 -1.63 -7.58
C ILE A 59 1.94 -0.75 -7.77
N PHE A 60 2.02 0.54 -7.45
CA PHE A 60 0.90 1.46 -7.62
C PHE A 60 0.49 1.61 -9.09
N SER A 61 1.44 1.66 -10.02
CA SER A 61 1.14 1.70 -11.46
C SER A 61 0.40 0.45 -11.94
N LEU A 62 0.78 -0.73 -11.45
CA LEU A 62 0.08 -1.99 -11.73
C LEU A 62 -1.32 -1.98 -11.13
N LEU A 63 -1.48 -1.46 -9.92
CA LEU A 63 -2.78 -1.33 -9.26
C LEU A 63 -3.72 -0.40 -10.04
N VAL A 64 -3.22 0.72 -10.57
CA VAL A 64 -4.00 1.61 -11.45
C VAL A 64 -4.46 0.88 -12.70
N LEU A 65 -3.61 0.07 -13.33
CA LEU A 65 -4.01 -0.75 -14.48
C LEU A 65 -5.11 -1.76 -14.10
N VAL A 66 -5.03 -2.38 -12.92
CA VAL A 66 -6.09 -3.27 -12.41
C VAL A 66 -7.42 -2.51 -12.26
N PHE A 67 -7.42 -1.33 -11.64
CA PHE A 67 -8.64 -0.54 -11.50
C PHE A 67 -9.21 -0.10 -12.85
N LEU A 68 -8.37 0.30 -13.80
CA LEU A 68 -8.80 0.64 -15.16
C LEU A 68 -9.41 -0.58 -15.87
N TYR A 69 -8.80 -1.76 -15.72
CA TYR A 69 -9.34 -2.99 -16.27
C TYR A 69 -10.71 -3.34 -15.70
N LEU A 70 -10.86 -3.28 -14.37
CA LEU A 70 -12.15 -3.52 -13.71
C LEU A 70 -13.21 -2.52 -14.16
N TYR A 71 -12.84 -1.25 -14.31
CA TYR A 71 -13.74 -0.22 -14.80
C TYR A 71 -14.21 -0.48 -16.24
N PHE A 72 -13.27 -0.64 -17.18
CA PHE A 72 -13.61 -0.76 -18.60
C PHE A 72 -14.18 -2.12 -19.02
N PHE A 73 -13.67 -3.22 -18.45
CA PHE A 73 -14.04 -4.58 -18.88
C PHE A 73 -15.04 -5.27 -17.96
N ARG A 74 -15.17 -4.82 -16.71
CA ARG A 74 -16.11 -5.39 -15.73
C ARG A 74 -17.19 -4.41 -15.29
N ASN A 75 -17.08 -3.14 -15.66
CA ASN A 75 -17.97 -2.07 -15.20
C ASN A 75 -18.04 -1.98 -13.66
N ILE A 76 -16.93 -2.35 -12.99
CA ILE A 76 -16.78 -2.30 -11.53
C ILE A 76 -15.94 -1.08 -11.20
N PHE A 77 -16.52 -0.14 -10.48
CA PHE A 77 -15.80 1.02 -9.97
C PHE A 77 -15.74 0.98 -8.43
N SER A 78 -14.56 0.69 -7.90
CA SER A 78 -14.35 0.62 -6.45
C SER A 78 -13.69 1.89 -5.92
N PHE A 79 -14.48 2.96 -5.83
CA PHE A 79 -14.01 4.28 -5.36
C PHE A 79 -13.31 4.23 -4.01
N GLU A 80 -13.81 3.40 -3.09
CA GLU A 80 -13.28 3.23 -1.74
C GLU A 80 -11.80 2.79 -1.79
N TYR A 81 -11.49 1.73 -2.55
CA TYR A 81 -10.11 1.25 -2.68
C TYR A 81 -9.21 2.23 -3.44
N VAL A 82 -9.73 2.87 -4.50
CA VAL A 82 -8.97 3.86 -5.27
C VAL A 82 -8.57 5.04 -4.37
N SER A 83 -9.51 5.58 -3.60
CA SER A 83 -9.26 6.72 -2.70
C SER A 83 -8.28 6.38 -1.57
N PHE A 84 -8.42 5.19 -0.95
CA PHE A 84 -7.45 4.71 0.05
C PHE A 84 -6.05 4.57 -0.53
N CYS A 85 -5.91 3.81 -1.62
CA CYS A 85 -4.60 3.49 -2.19
C CYS A 85 -3.90 4.75 -2.70
N THR A 86 -4.62 5.67 -3.34
CA THR A 86 -4.04 6.92 -3.87
C THR A 86 -3.53 7.83 -2.76
N LEU A 87 -4.31 8.09 -1.70
CA LEU A 87 -3.91 9.00 -0.63
C LEU A 87 -2.70 8.46 0.16
N PHE A 88 -2.69 7.17 0.51
CA PHE A 88 -1.57 6.58 1.24
C PHE A 88 -0.33 6.38 0.38
N PHE A 89 -0.50 6.07 -0.92
CA PHE A 89 0.63 6.05 -1.85
C PHE A 89 1.28 7.43 -1.97
N LEU A 90 0.48 8.50 -2.14
CA LEU A 90 1.02 9.86 -2.22
C LEU A 90 1.74 10.25 -0.93
N LEU A 91 1.16 9.94 0.24
CA LEU A 91 1.80 10.19 1.52
C LEU A 91 3.15 9.44 1.62
N GLY A 92 3.20 8.14 1.32
CA GLY A 92 4.44 7.37 1.32
C GLY A 92 5.47 7.88 0.31
N LEU A 93 5.02 8.31 -0.87
CA LEU A 93 5.89 8.89 -1.89
C LEU A 93 6.55 10.18 -1.41
N THR A 94 5.88 10.99 -0.58
CA THR A 94 6.50 12.20 0.00
C THR A 94 7.71 11.87 0.87
N ASP A 95 7.67 10.77 1.62
CA ASP A 95 8.80 10.32 2.44
C ASP A 95 9.95 9.80 1.57
N ASP A 96 9.65 9.06 0.49
CA ASP A 96 10.68 8.56 -0.43
C ASP A 96 11.35 9.67 -1.24
N LEU A 97 10.62 10.76 -1.51
CA LEU A 97 11.17 12.00 -2.06
C LEU A 97 12.00 12.80 -1.04
N LYS A 98 12.18 12.30 0.19
CA LYS A 98 12.93 12.93 1.29
C LYS A 98 12.37 14.30 1.69
N ILE A 99 11.07 14.51 1.54
CA ILE A 99 10.40 15.70 2.08
C ILE A 99 10.39 15.57 3.60
N ASN A 100 11.02 16.53 4.29
CA ASN A 100 11.23 16.44 5.73
C ASN A 100 9.95 16.77 6.51
N ILE A 101 9.07 15.78 6.67
CA ILE A 101 7.86 15.87 7.49
C ILE A 101 8.16 15.24 8.85
N ALA A 102 7.95 15.99 9.94
CA ALA A 102 8.18 15.42 11.27
C ALA A 102 7.20 14.24 11.53
N PRO A 103 7.63 13.16 12.21
CA PRO A 103 6.80 11.96 12.40
C PRO A 103 5.42 12.25 13.02
N LYS A 104 5.34 13.21 13.95
CA LYS A 104 4.08 13.63 14.58
C LYS A 104 3.07 14.21 13.57
N PHE A 105 3.54 15.04 12.63
CA PHE A 105 2.69 15.62 11.59
C PHE A 105 2.28 14.57 10.57
N ARG A 106 3.18 13.64 10.22
CA ARG A 106 2.84 12.51 9.35
C ARG A 106 1.72 11.67 9.96
N LEU A 107 1.82 11.32 11.24
CA LEU A 107 0.76 10.59 11.94
C LEU A 107 -0.57 11.36 11.96
N LEU A 108 -0.53 12.68 12.19
CA LEU A 108 -1.72 13.53 12.15
C LEU A 108 -2.39 13.53 10.76
N ILE A 109 -1.60 13.60 9.69
CA ILE A 109 -2.10 13.52 8.31
C ILE A 109 -2.74 12.15 8.06
N MET A 110 -2.09 11.06 8.50
CA MET A 110 -2.66 9.71 8.39
C MET A 110 -3.99 9.58 9.11
N ILE A 111 -4.08 10.05 10.36
CA ILE A 111 -5.33 10.02 11.13
C ILE A 111 -6.42 10.82 10.42
N THR A 112 -6.09 12.02 9.94
CA THR A 112 -7.05 12.85 9.19
C THR A 112 -7.56 12.14 7.94
N PHE A 113 -6.66 11.52 7.15
CA PHE A 113 -7.04 10.74 5.98
C PHE A 113 -7.94 9.55 6.35
N LEU A 114 -7.58 8.79 7.39
CA LEU A 114 -8.36 7.63 7.83
C LEU A 114 -9.76 8.03 8.29
N VAL A 115 -9.88 9.09 9.10
CA VAL A 115 -11.20 9.57 9.56
C VAL A 115 -12.08 9.95 8.37
N ILE A 116 -11.54 10.73 7.42
CA ILE A 116 -12.29 11.14 6.22
C ILE A 116 -12.70 9.91 5.40
N LEU A 117 -11.77 9.01 5.13
CA LEU A 117 -11.99 7.85 4.27
C LEU A 117 -12.91 6.80 4.90
N VAL A 118 -12.81 6.55 6.20
CA VAL A 118 -13.66 5.59 6.92
C VAL A 118 -15.11 6.09 6.94
N ILE A 119 -15.31 7.38 7.24
CA ILE A 119 -16.64 7.99 7.26
C ILE A 119 -17.25 8.02 5.86
N SER A 120 -16.50 8.50 4.85
CA SER A 120 -17.03 8.67 3.48
C SER A 120 -17.39 7.34 2.82
N ASN A 121 -16.58 6.30 3.05
CA ASN A 121 -16.75 4.98 2.46
C ASN A 121 -17.52 3.99 3.39
N LYS A 122 -17.95 4.43 4.58
CA LYS A 122 -18.68 3.60 5.57
C LYS A 122 -17.98 2.27 5.92
N ILE A 123 -16.66 2.29 6.03
CA ILE A 123 -15.85 1.09 6.30
C ILE A 123 -15.83 0.83 7.81
N TYR A 124 -16.77 0.03 8.30
CA TYR A 124 -16.87 -0.36 9.71
C TYR A 124 -16.86 -1.88 9.87
N ILE A 125 -16.22 -2.37 10.94
CA ILE A 125 -16.25 -3.78 11.33
C ILE A 125 -17.43 -4.01 12.25
N ASN A 126 -18.34 -4.90 11.84
CA ASN A 126 -19.51 -5.24 12.66
C ASN A 126 -19.29 -6.47 13.54
N ARG A 127 -18.30 -7.31 13.21
CA ARG A 127 -18.02 -8.57 13.93
C ARG A 127 -16.52 -8.82 13.97
N THR A 128 -15.99 -8.95 15.18
CA THR A 128 -14.56 -9.22 15.46
C THR A 128 -14.29 -10.65 15.90
N GLY A 129 -15.35 -11.42 16.17
CA GLY A 129 -15.25 -12.76 16.79
C GLY A 129 -15.17 -12.74 18.32
N LEU A 130 -15.10 -11.55 18.94
CA LEU A 130 -15.14 -11.37 20.39
C LEU A 130 -16.40 -10.60 20.78
N GLU A 131 -17.28 -11.23 21.57
CA GLU A 131 -18.58 -10.65 21.95
C GLU A 131 -18.43 -9.31 22.69
N PHE A 132 -17.51 -9.23 23.65
CA PHE A 132 -17.18 -7.99 24.33
C PHE A 132 -16.83 -6.86 23.36
N LEU A 133 -15.96 -7.13 22.38
CA LEU A 133 -15.52 -6.10 21.43
C LEU A 133 -16.63 -5.71 20.45
N ASN A 134 -17.50 -6.65 20.07
CA ASN A 134 -18.67 -6.35 19.25
C ASN A 134 -19.61 -5.35 19.94
N ASN A 135 -19.85 -5.52 21.24
CA ASN A 135 -20.67 -4.59 22.02
C ASN A 135 -20.06 -3.19 22.08
N LEU A 136 -18.72 -3.08 22.17
CA LEU A 136 -18.04 -1.78 22.12
C LEU A 136 -18.13 -1.14 20.73
N LEU A 137 -18.12 -1.93 19.66
CA LEU A 137 -18.23 -1.45 18.28
C LEU A 137 -19.61 -0.91 17.92
N GLU A 138 -20.64 -1.14 18.75
CA GLU A 138 -21.94 -0.46 18.60
C GLU A 138 -21.86 1.04 18.90
N ILE A 139 -20.83 1.49 19.61
CA ILE A 139 -20.58 2.91 19.86
C ILE A 139 -19.83 3.51 18.68
N ASP A 140 -20.49 4.36 17.89
CA ASP A 140 -19.94 4.94 16.64
C ASP A 140 -18.53 5.54 16.80
N ILE A 141 -18.31 6.31 17.87
CA ILE A 141 -17.01 6.95 18.14
C ILE A 141 -15.93 5.91 18.42
N PHE A 142 -16.27 4.84 19.16
CA PHE A 142 -15.34 3.76 19.43
C PHE A 142 -15.04 2.98 18.15
N SER A 143 -16.07 2.67 17.35
CA SER A 143 -15.92 1.98 16.06
C SER A 143 -15.00 2.74 15.12
N LEU A 144 -15.22 4.06 14.95
CA LEU A 144 -14.36 4.91 14.13
C LEU A 144 -12.91 4.92 14.63
N THR A 145 -12.72 5.07 15.95
CA THR A 145 -11.37 5.08 16.56
C THR A 145 -10.67 3.74 16.37
N PHE A 146 -11.40 2.63 16.56
CA PHE A 146 -10.92 1.27 16.39
C PHE A 146 -10.51 1.00 14.94
N MET A 147 -11.34 1.38 13.97
CA MET A 147 -11.01 1.28 12.54
C MET A 147 -9.75 2.06 12.19
N CYS A 148 -9.64 3.31 12.63
CA CYS A 148 -8.45 4.13 12.44
C CYS A 148 -7.21 3.47 13.06
N LEU A 149 -7.30 2.96 14.29
CA LEU A 149 -6.19 2.25 14.94
C LEU A 149 -5.76 1.01 14.14
N CYS A 150 -6.70 0.19 13.66
CA CYS A 150 -6.39 -0.98 12.85
C CYS A 150 -5.59 -0.61 11.59
N PHE A 151 -6.03 0.40 10.83
CA PHE A 151 -5.30 0.86 9.66
C PHE A 151 -3.93 1.46 10.02
N LEU A 152 -3.84 2.25 11.10
CA LEU A 152 -2.58 2.82 11.56
C LEU A 152 -1.56 1.72 11.91
N PHE A 153 -1.99 0.65 12.58
CA PHE A 153 -1.12 -0.49 12.88
C PHE A 153 -0.66 -1.20 11.61
N ILE A 154 -1.56 -1.43 10.65
CA ILE A 154 -1.19 -2.07 9.38
C ILE A 154 -0.16 -1.21 8.63
N ILE A 155 -0.41 0.09 8.48
CA ILE A 155 0.45 0.98 7.69
C ILE A 155 1.81 1.19 8.37
N ASN A 156 1.82 1.59 9.64
CA ASN A 156 3.07 1.83 10.36
C ASN A 156 3.82 0.53 10.67
N GLY A 157 3.10 -0.55 10.97
CA GLY A 157 3.68 -1.88 11.19
C GLY A 157 4.35 -2.42 9.91
N SER A 158 3.70 -2.29 8.76
CA SER A 158 4.30 -2.66 7.47
C SER A 158 5.57 -1.87 7.17
N ASN A 159 5.54 -0.55 7.40
CA ASN A 159 6.71 0.31 7.23
C ASN A 159 7.84 -0.01 8.24
N LEU A 160 7.52 -0.52 9.43
CA LEU A 160 8.51 -0.91 10.43
C LEU A 160 9.26 -2.20 10.05
N ILE A 161 8.55 -3.19 9.47
CA ILE A 161 9.14 -4.45 9.03
C ILE A 161 9.86 -4.34 7.68
N ASP A 162 9.61 -3.28 6.91
CA ASP A 162 10.26 -2.99 5.62
C ASP A 162 11.69 -2.48 5.77
N GLY A 163 12.51 -3.21 6.54
CA GLY A 163 13.93 -2.94 6.74
C GLY A 163 14.84 -4.00 6.11
N PHE A 164 14.30 -5.17 5.75
CA PHE A 164 15.06 -6.29 5.21
C PHE A 164 14.62 -6.61 3.78
N ASN A 165 15.59 -6.99 2.94
CA ASN A 165 15.36 -7.29 1.53
C ASN A 165 14.26 -8.35 1.35
N GLY A 166 13.10 -7.93 0.83
CA GLY A 166 11.99 -8.82 0.50
C GLY A 166 11.10 -9.25 1.66
N LEU A 167 11.39 -8.83 2.91
CA LEU A 167 10.64 -9.27 4.10
C LEU A 167 9.16 -8.83 4.02
N LEU A 168 8.91 -7.54 3.81
CA LEU A 168 7.54 -7.03 3.63
C LEU A 168 6.82 -7.70 2.45
N GLY A 169 7.54 -7.97 1.36
CA GLY A 169 7.03 -8.68 0.18
C GLY A 169 6.56 -10.10 0.49
N ILE A 170 7.36 -10.88 1.22
CA ILE A 170 6.99 -12.24 1.62
C ILE A 170 5.84 -12.22 2.62
N HIS A 171 5.85 -11.33 3.61
CA HIS A 171 4.75 -11.19 4.58
C HIS A 171 3.42 -10.86 3.89
N SER A 172 3.41 -9.88 2.99
CA SER A 172 2.21 -9.52 2.22
C SER A 172 1.71 -10.66 1.32
N LEU A 173 2.62 -11.41 0.70
CA LEU A 173 2.26 -12.59 -0.10
C LEU A 173 1.58 -13.68 0.75
N ILE A 174 2.09 -13.96 1.95
CA ILE A 174 1.47 -14.92 2.87
C ILE A 174 0.06 -14.45 3.27
N ILE A 175 -0.09 -13.16 3.60
CA ILE A 175 -1.40 -12.58 3.94
C ILE A 175 -2.37 -12.75 2.77
N PHE A 176 -1.95 -12.45 1.54
CA PHE A 176 -2.80 -12.62 0.36
C PHE A 176 -3.18 -14.08 0.09
N ILE A 177 -2.27 -15.04 0.30
CA ILE A 177 -2.59 -16.47 0.17
C ILE A 177 -3.65 -16.89 1.21
N VAL A 178 -3.49 -16.46 2.47
CA VAL A 178 -4.45 -16.77 3.53
C VAL A 178 -5.82 -16.16 3.22
N LEU A 179 -5.85 -14.88 2.82
CA LEU A 179 -7.10 -14.21 2.42
C LEU A 179 -7.74 -14.87 1.21
N PHE A 180 -6.94 -15.33 0.24
CA PHE A 180 -7.46 -16.07 -0.90
C PHE A 180 -8.07 -17.40 -0.47
N ALA A 181 -7.41 -18.16 0.40
CA ALA A 181 -7.90 -19.44 0.90
C ALA A 181 -9.19 -19.32 1.73
N ILE A 182 -9.35 -18.24 2.50
CA ILE A 182 -10.58 -17.99 3.29
C ILE A 182 -11.76 -17.60 2.39
N ASN A 183 -11.50 -16.96 1.24
CA ASN A 183 -12.54 -16.51 0.30
C ASN A 183 -12.85 -17.53 -0.81
N LEU A 184 -12.25 -18.72 -0.75
CA LEU A 184 -12.45 -19.82 -1.70
C LEU A 184 -13.63 -20.69 -1.24
#